data_AF-A0A267GDC4-F1
#
_entry.id   AF-A0A267GDC4-F1
#
_cell.length_a   1.000
_cell.length_b   1.000
_cell.length_c   1.000
_cell.angle_alpha   90.00
_cell.angle_beta   90.00
_cell.angle_gamma   90.00
#
_symmetry.space_group_name_H-M   'P 1'
#
loop_
_entity.id
_entity.type
_entity.pdbx_description
1 polymer ?
#
loop_
_entity_poly.entity_id
_entity_poly.type
_entity_poly.pdbx_seq_one_letter_code
_entity_poly.pdbx_strand_id
1 'polypeptide(L)'
;GRPPQPALILLRNLSRRRLTSPKSTYSSSSSSSTSTSSAGRRLIRGGVTCAGLGLATFAVGRVSLYERLKGTAGGLIGDGGLDVRRWLPSDWRHYPMHAYALIGVNAIVFLLWQLPAARPVLNRWAMLWPSRLGPLSLIGSMFSHQHWLHLLVNMLVLHSFAPALTAQLGSPEEFLCLYACSGLCAGFMHAALIPSLPCIGASGCLLGIFAYTAITNPDAKVGLVLISSLFPDLQFTAYNAFLAMVAFDVAGLCRLFDLGLSHAAHLGGSAFGTAYANGLRPWLWLRWVIWRWAAG
;
A
#
# COMPACT_ATOMS: atom_id res chain seq x y z
N GLY A 1 -57.60 61.08 -10.10
CA GLY A 1 -57.33 59.67 -9.73
C GLY A 1 -56.37 59.08 -10.73
N ARG A 2 -55.18 58.69 -10.30
CA ARG A 2 -54.18 58.02 -11.14
C ARG A 2 -54.35 56.49 -10.99
N PRO A 3 -54.35 55.69 -12.07
CA PRO A 3 -54.43 54.24 -11.94
C PRO A 3 -53.12 53.65 -11.39
N PRO A 4 -53.16 52.53 -10.64
CA PRO A 4 -51.99 51.95 -9.99
C PRO A 4 -51.04 51.24 -10.98
N GLN A 5 -49.75 51.28 -10.65
CA GLN A 5 -48.59 50.91 -11.47
C GLN A 5 -48.14 49.43 -11.60
N PRO A 6 -48.86 48.33 -11.25
CA PRO A 6 -48.26 47.00 -11.42
C PRO A 6 -48.39 46.38 -12.83
N ALA A 7 -49.16 46.95 -13.76
CA ALA A 7 -49.48 46.28 -15.03
C ALA A 7 -48.48 46.50 -16.19
N LEU A 8 -47.57 47.48 -16.09
CA LEU A 8 -46.64 47.85 -17.19
C LEU A 8 -45.26 47.16 -17.12
N ILE A 9 -44.96 46.43 -16.04
CA ILE A 9 -43.69 45.69 -15.90
C ILE A 9 -43.81 44.27 -16.47
N LEU A 10 -45.00 43.68 -16.51
CA LEU A 10 -45.22 42.31 -17.00
C LEU A 10 -45.22 42.20 -18.54
N LEU A 11 -45.60 43.25 -19.26
CA LEU A 11 -45.65 43.27 -20.73
C LEU A 11 -44.30 43.57 -21.41
N ARG A 12 -43.31 44.06 -20.65
CA ARG A 12 -41.94 44.33 -21.17
C ARG A 12 -41.05 43.09 -21.18
N ASN A 13 -41.43 42.03 -20.46
CA ASN A 13 -40.68 40.76 -20.40
C ASN A 13 -41.21 39.67 -21.36
N LEU A 14 -42.42 39.84 -21.92
CA LEU A 14 -43.01 38.89 -22.88
C LEU A 14 -42.74 39.24 -24.36
N SER A 15 -42.18 40.42 -24.64
CA SER A 15 -41.83 40.86 -26.01
C SER A 15 -40.38 40.58 -26.42
N ARG A 16 -39.56 39.95 -25.56
CA ARG A 16 -38.19 39.46 -25.91
C ARG A 16 -38.13 37.98 -26.29
N ARG A 17 -39.27 37.30 -26.43
CA ARG A 17 -39.34 35.95 -27.01
C ARG A 17 -39.91 36.03 -28.43
N ARG A 18 -39.04 36.32 -29.41
CA ARG A 18 -39.24 35.90 -30.80
C ARG A 18 -37.91 35.74 -31.53
N LEU A 19 -37.71 34.51 -32.00
CA LEU A 19 -37.18 34.13 -33.31
C LEU A 19 -35.70 34.41 -33.59
N THR A 20 -34.86 33.46 -33.22
CA THR A 20 -33.74 33.05 -34.07
C THR A 20 -33.94 31.58 -34.45
N SER A 21 -34.04 31.34 -35.75
CA SER A 21 -34.29 30.05 -36.40
C SER A 21 -33.17 29.02 -36.15
N PRO A 22 -33.46 27.72 -36.22
CA PRO A 22 -32.44 26.69 -36.15
C PRO A 22 -31.71 26.61 -37.49
N LYS A 23 -30.44 27.00 -37.55
CA LYS A 23 -29.56 26.56 -38.64
C LYS A 23 -29.18 25.11 -38.39
N SER A 24 -29.80 24.21 -39.14
CA SER A 24 -29.29 22.86 -39.33
C SER A 24 -27.97 22.95 -40.09
N THR A 25 -26.90 22.48 -39.47
CA THR A 25 -25.72 22.05 -40.20
C THR A 25 -25.20 20.85 -39.44
N TYR A 26 -25.70 19.69 -39.86
CA TYR A 26 -25.15 18.39 -39.51
C TYR A 26 -23.78 18.31 -40.17
N SER A 27 -22.73 18.71 -39.46
CA SER A 27 -21.37 18.27 -39.78
C SER A 27 -21.06 17.08 -38.89
N SER A 28 -21.34 15.89 -39.42
CA SER A 28 -20.85 14.62 -38.90
C SER A 28 -19.33 14.56 -39.06
N SER A 29 -18.59 15.09 -38.10
CA SER A 29 -17.19 14.74 -37.90
C SER A 29 -17.13 13.68 -36.80
N SER A 30 -17.08 12.43 -37.24
CA SER A 30 -16.64 11.28 -36.47
C SER A 30 -15.26 11.54 -35.88
N SER A 31 -15.22 11.94 -34.63
CA SER A 31 -14.04 11.76 -33.78
C SER A 31 -14.47 10.94 -32.58
N SER A 32 -14.34 9.62 -32.71
CA SER A 32 -14.34 8.67 -31.61
C SER A 32 -13.10 8.90 -30.75
N SER A 33 -13.02 10.08 -30.11
CA SER A 33 -12.11 10.28 -28.99
C SER A 33 -12.79 9.68 -27.78
N THR A 34 -12.33 8.50 -27.37
CA THR A 34 -12.67 7.87 -26.10
C THR A 34 -12.16 8.79 -24.99
N SER A 35 -12.94 9.82 -24.66
CA SER A 35 -12.65 10.73 -23.57
C SER A 35 -12.82 9.92 -22.28
N THR A 36 -11.72 9.35 -21.80
CA THR A 36 -11.67 8.74 -20.47
C THR A 36 -12.15 9.80 -19.47
N SER A 37 -13.03 9.43 -18.54
CA SER A 37 -13.50 10.37 -17.53
C SER A 37 -12.30 10.93 -16.73
N SER A 38 -12.44 12.11 -16.11
CA SER A 38 -11.37 12.66 -15.26
C SER A 38 -10.93 11.67 -14.16
N ALA A 39 -11.86 10.83 -13.70
CA ALA A 39 -11.60 9.72 -12.78
C ALA A 39 -10.77 8.60 -13.43
N GLY A 40 -11.13 8.16 -14.65
CA GLY A 40 -10.37 7.15 -15.38
C GLY A 40 -8.92 7.55 -15.61
N ARG A 41 -8.67 8.80 -16.02
CA ARG A 41 -7.30 9.33 -16.16
C ARG A 41 -6.50 9.32 -14.85
N ARG A 42 -7.15 9.61 -13.72
CA ARG A 42 -6.49 9.57 -12.40
C ARG A 42 -6.10 8.14 -12.02
N LEU A 43 -6.99 7.17 -12.20
CA LEU A 43 -6.69 5.77 -11.92
C LEU A 43 -5.58 5.22 -12.81
N ILE A 44 -5.56 5.56 -14.10
CA ILE A 44 -4.46 5.17 -15.01
C ILE A 44 -3.13 5.74 -14.51
N ARG A 45 -3.07 7.04 -14.20
CA ARG A 45 -1.86 7.68 -13.67
C ARG A 45 -1.44 7.07 -12.33
N GLY A 46 -2.40 6.77 -11.46
CA GLY A 46 -2.16 6.09 -10.20
C GLY A 46 -1.60 4.69 -10.36
N GLY A 47 -2.13 3.91 -11.30
CA GLY A 47 -1.64 2.57 -11.63
C GLY A 47 -0.23 2.59 -12.18
N VAL A 48 0.07 3.53 -13.10
CA VAL A 48 1.43 3.76 -13.60
C VAL A 48 2.39 4.16 -12.47
N THR A 49 1.94 5.05 -11.58
CA THR A 49 2.75 5.48 -10.41
C THR A 49 3.02 4.30 -9.47
N CYS A 50 2.00 3.50 -9.16
CA CYS A 50 2.10 2.31 -8.31
C CYS A 50 3.09 1.30 -8.91
N ALA A 51 2.96 0.99 -10.21
CA ALA A 51 3.86 0.06 -10.91
C ALA A 51 5.30 0.59 -10.96
N GLY A 52 5.48 1.87 -11.27
CA GLY A 52 6.80 2.51 -11.31
C GLY A 52 7.50 2.51 -9.95
N LEU A 53 6.78 2.86 -8.88
CA LEU A 53 7.31 2.80 -7.52
C LEU A 53 7.64 1.36 -7.09
N GLY A 54 6.81 0.38 -7.44
CA GLY A 54 7.07 -1.03 -7.14
C GLY A 54 8.34 -1.54 -7.84
N LEU A 55 8.49 -1.26 -9.14
CA LEU A 55 9.69 -1.62 -9.90
C LEU A 55 10.95 -0.94 -9.34
N ALA A 56 10.85 0.35 -9.00
CA ALA A 56 11.95 1.10 -8.39
C ALA A 56 12.34 0.50 -7.03
N THR A 57 11.35 0.12 -6.21
CA THR A 57 11.56 -0.51 -4.90
C THR A 57 12.38 -1.80 -5.04
N PHE A 58 11.99 -2.70 -5.94
CA PHE A 58 12.75 -3.94 -6.20
C PHE A 58 14.11 -3.68 -6.84
N ALA A 59 14.26 -2.66 -7.68
CA ALA A 59 15.56 -2.29 -8.23
C ALA A 59 16.53 -1.83 -7.13
N VAL A 60 16.07 -0.93 -6.25
CA VAL A 60 16.86 -0.43 -5.12
C VAL A 60 17.18 -1.55 -4.13
N GLY A 61 16.20 -2.39 -3.77
CA GLY A 61 16.42 -3.52 -2.85
C GLY A 61 17.48 -4.49 -3.36
N ARG A 62 17.48 -4.79 -4.66
CA ARG A 62 18.48 -5.67 -5.28
C ARG A 62 19.88 -5.05 -5.33
N VAL A 63 19.99 -3.75 -5.63
CA VAL A 63 21.28 -3.04 -5.59
C VAL A 63 21.82 -3.00 -4.16
N SER A 64 20.96 -2.69 -3.17
CA SER A 64 21.33 -2.69 -1.75
C SER A 64 21.83 -4.07 -1.30
N LEU A 65 21.14 -5.14 -1.68
CA LEU A 65 21.58 -6.52 -1.39
C LEU A 65 22.94 -6.80 -2.04
N TYR A 66 23.13 -6.42 -3.31
CA TYR A 66 24.40 -6.63 -4.01
C TYR A 66 25.56 -5.93 -3.33
N GLU A 67 25.42 -4.64 -3.00
CA GLU A 67 26.48 -3.88 -2.32
C GLU A 67 26.79 -4.45 -0.93
N ARG A 68 25.76 -4.90 -0.19
CA ARG A 68 25.96 -5.60 1.08
C ARG A 68 26.80 -6.87 0.88
N LEU A 69 26.40 -7.73 -0.05
CA LEU A 69 27.10 -9.00 -0.32
C LEU A 69 28.53 -8.75 -0.81
N LYS A 70 28.73 -7.78 -1.72
CA LYS A 70 30.05 -7.40 -2.24
C LYS A 70 30.96 -6.85 -1.14
N GLY A 71 30.46 -5.96 -0.29
CA GLY A 71 31.23 -5.42 0.83
C GLY A 71 31.64 -6.51 1.82
N THR A 72 30.78 -7.51 2.00
CA THR A 72 31.13 -8.66 2.83
C THR A 72 32.22 -9.50 2.12
N ALA A 73 32.06 -9.84 0.84
CA ALA A 73 33.04 -10.61 0.07
C ALA A 73 34.41 -9.94 -0.06
N GLY A 74 34.47 -8.62 -0.23
CA GLY A 74 35.72 -7.86 -0.26
C GLY A 74 36.49 -7.92 1.05
N GLY A 75 35.79 -8.06 2.18
CA GLY A 75 36.40 -8.30 3.49
C GLY A 75 36.98 -9.71 3.70
N LEU A 76 36.58 -10.70 2.88
CA LEU A 76 37.13 -12.07 2.91
C LEU A 76 38.49 -12.19 2.19
N ILE A 77 38.76 -11.29 1.26
CA ILE A 77 39.92 -11.38 0.35
C ILE A 77 41.08 -10.50 0.85
N GLY A 78 40.95 -9.86 2.03
CA GLY A 78 42.02 -9.07 2.65
C GLY A 78 43.10 -9.91 3.37
N ASP A 79 44.35 -9.77 2.92
CA ASP A 79 45.70 -10.00 3.48
C ASP A 79 46.03 -11.08 4.55
N GLY A 80 45.11 -11.93 5.02
CA GLY A 80 45.41 -12.81 6.19
C GLY A 80 44.91 -14.25 6.18
N GLY A 81 44.17 -14.70 5.16
CA GLY A 81 43.63 -16.06 5.09
C GLY A 81 42.17 -16.20 5.56
N LEU A 82 41.57 -17.33 5.15
CA LEU A 82 40.15 -17.66 5.32
C LEU A 82 39.76 -17.84 6.81
N ASP A 83 39.33 -16.76 7.46
CA ASP A 83 38.66 -16.85 8.76
C ASP A 83 37.16 -17.17 8.60
N VAL A 84 36.87 -18.45 8.36
CA VAL A 84 35.51 -18.99 8.18
C VAL A 84 34.65 -18.83 9.46
N ARG A 85 35.27 -18.61 10.63
CA ARG A 85 34.56 -18.50 11.93
C ARG A 85 33.99 -17.11 12.19
N ARG A 86 34.48 -16.07 11.51
CA ARG A 86 33.95 -14.69 11.57
C ARG A 86 32.64 -14.51 10.77
N TRP A 87 32.18 -15.55 10.08
CA TRP A 87 31.21 -15.52 8.98
C TRP A 87 29.90 -16.27 9.18
N LEU A 88 29.61 -16.65 10.42
CA LEU A 88 28.22 -16.85 10.82
C LEU A 88 27.80 -15.65 11.67
N PRO A 89 27.27 -14.56 11.09
CA PRO A 89 26.53 -13.61 11.89
C PRO A 89 25.24 -14.31 12.36
N SER A 90 25.27 -14.83 13.58
CA SER A 90 24.15 -15.45 14.29
C SER A 90 23.09 -14.45 14.76
N ASP A 91 23.31 -13.14 14.57
CA ASP A 91 22.66 -12.14 15.41
C ASP A 91 21.58 -11.30 14.68
N TRP A 92 21.61 -11.17 13.35
CA TRP A 92 20.50 -10.53 12.61
C TRP A 92 19.26 -11.44 12.54
N ARG A 93 19.44 -12.75 12.75
CA ARG A 93 18.33 -13.69 12.98
C ARG A 93 17.61 -13.41 14.30
N HIS A 94 18.28 -12.78 15.27
CA HIS A 94 17.72 -12.49 16.58
C HIS A 94 17.01 -11.12 16.65
N TYR A 95 17.42 -10.12 15.84
CA TYR A 95 16.84 -8.77 15.90
C TYR A 95 16.49 -8.20 14.51
N PRO A 96 15.20 -8.08 14.15
CA PRO A 96 14.77 -7.55 12.85
C PRO A 96 14.91 -6.02 12.79
N MET A 97 16.13 -5.49 12.66
CA MET A 97 16.40 -4.04 12.68
C MET A 97 15.59 -3.24 11.66
N HIS A 98 15.33 -3.80 10.48
CA HIS A 98 14.47 -3.20 9.46
C HIS A 98 13.03 -3.02 9.96
N ALA A 99 12.50 -3.96 10.75
CA ALA A 99 11.17 -3.85 11.34
C ALA A 99 11.15 -2.79 12.45
N TYR A 100 12.19 -2.71 13.29
CA TYR A 100 12.30 -1.63 14.27
C TYR A 100 12.43 -0.26 13.60
N ALA A 101 13.10 -0.15 12.47
CA ALA A 101 13.13 1.08 11.68
C ALA A 101 11.73 1.45 11.16
N LEU A 102 10.97 0.50 10.61
CA LEU A 102 9.58 0.72 10.20
C LEU A 102 8.71 1.13 11.40
N ILE A 103 8.86 0.46 12.56
CA ILE A 103 8.14 0.80 13.79
C ILE A 103 8.47 2.22 14.24
N GLY A 104 9.76 2.59 14.26
CA GLY A 104 10.21 3.93 14.61
C GLY A 104 9.64 5.00 13.68
N VAL A 105 9.65 4.78 12.36
CA VAL A 105 9.04 5.71 11.40
C VAL A 105 7.55 5.88 11.64
N ASN A 106 6.79 4.79 11.82
CA ASN A 106 5.36 4.86 12.12
C ASN A 106 5.09 5.60 13.44
N ALA A 107 5.90 5.34 14.48
CA ALA A 107 5.79 6.02 15.76
C ALA A 107 6.06 7.53 15.63
N ILE A 108 7.09 7.93 14.88
CA ILE A 108 7.39 9.34 14.61
C ILE A 108 6.21 10.01 13.88
N VAL A 109 5.70 9.40 12.81
CA VAL A 109 4.57 9.96 12.05
C VAL A 109 3.30 10.02 12.92
N PHE A 110 3.06 9.03 13.77
CA PHE A 110 1.97 9.05 14.74
C PHE A 110 2.11 10.21 15.74
N LEU A 111 3.32 10.47 16.27
CA LEU A 111 3.57 11.60 17.16
C LEU A 111 3.35 12.93 16.43
N LEU A 112 3.74 13.03 15.17
CA LEU A 112 3.45 14.22 14.35
C LEU A 112 1.93 14.43 14.18
N TRP A 113 1.12 13.37 14.05
CA TRP A 113 -0.34 13.50 14.01
C TRP A 113 -0.93 14.12 15.29
N GLN A 114 -0.25 13.96 16.43
CA GLN A 114 -0.68 14.54 17.70
C GLN A 114 -0.46 16.05 17.76
N LEU A 115 0.43 16.60 16.91
CA LEU A 115 0.72 18.03 16.84
C LEU A 115 -0.26 18.74 15.87
N PRO A 116 -1.14 19.65 16.35
CA PRO A 116 -2.09 20.35 15.48
C PRO A 116 -1.44 21.06 14.29
N ALA A 117 -0.24 21.61 14.49
CA ALA A 117 0.53 22.31 13.45
C ALA A 117 1.00 21.41 12.30
N ALA A 118 1.20 20.11 12.54
CA ALA A 118 1.66 19.17 11.51
C ALA A 118 0.49 18.57 10.69
N ARG A 119 -0.74 18.59 11.22
CA ARG A 119 -1.92 17.97 10.60
C ARG A 119 -2.20 18.44 9.17
N PRO A 120 -2.06 19.73 8.78
CA PRO A 120 -2.29 20.14 7.39
C PRO A 120 -1.32 19.47 6.41
N VAL A 121 -0.05 19.31 6.80
CA VAL A 121 0.98 18.66 6.00
C VAL A 121 0.71 17.15 5.91
N LEU A 122 0.39 16.51 7.03
CA LEU A 122 0.10 15.08 7.09
C LEU A 122 -1.19 14.72 6.31
N ASN A 123 -2.24 15.52 6.41
CA ASN A 123 -3.46 15.34 5.61
C ASN A 123 -3.19 15.42 4.10
N ARG A 124 -2.16 16.17 3.68
CA ARG A 124 -1.82 16.35 2.27
C ARG A 124 -0.95 15.22 1.73
N TRP A 125 -0.01 14.71 2.53
CA TRP A 125 1.05 13.82 2.04
C TRP A 125 1.09 12.46 2.71
N ALA A 126 0.59 12.36 3.94
CA ALA A 126 0.61 11.13 4.75
C ALA A 126 -0.77 10.45 4.81
N MET A 127 -1.76 10.99 4.08
CA MET A 127 -3.09 10.42 3.93
C MET A 127 -3.37 10.15 2.45
N LEU A 128 -3.83 8.94 2.14
CA LEU A 128 -4.17 8.60 0.77
C LEU A 128 -5.57 9.11 0.45
N TRP A 129 -5.64 10.22 -0.29
CA TRP A 129 -6.88 10.70 -0.88
C TRP A 129 -7.02 10.16 -2.32
N PRO A 130 -8.06 9.37 -2.65
CA PRO A 130 -8.24 8.86 -4.02
C PRO A 130 -8.35 9.99 -5.07
N SER A 131 -8.86 11.15 -4.66
CA SER A 131 -8.92 12.36 -5.50
C SER A 131 -7.55 12.97 -5.83
N ARG A 132 -6.51 12.63 -5.05
CA ARG A 132 -5.13 13.15 -5.15
C ARG A 132 -4.11 12.00 -5.15
N LEU A 133 -4.44 10.90 -5.83
CA LEU A 133 -3.59 9.72 -5.95
C LEU A 133 -2.23 10.09 -6.55
N GLY A 134 -1.20 10.11 -5.70
CA GLY A 134 0.18 10.45 -6.07
C GLY A 134 1.21 9.62 -5.29
N PRO A 135 2.49 9.73 -5.66
CA PRO A 135 3.54 8.89 -5.08
C PRO A 135 3.71 9.12 -3.58
N LEU A 136 3.74 10.39 -3.15
CA LEU A 136 3.90 10.72 -1.73
C LEU A 136 2.70 10.26 -0.90
N SER A 137 1.47 10.40 -1.40
CA SER A 137 0.28 9.94 -0.67
C SER A 137 0.19 8.41 -0.57
N LEU A 138 0.68 7.69 -1.59
CA LEU A 138 0.76 6.22 -1.57
C LEU A 138 1.77 5.74 -0.55
N ILE A 139 2.96 6.34 -0.51
CA ILE A 139 4.01 5.97 0.43
C ILE A 139 3.67 6.44 1.84
N GLY A 140 3.28 7.70 2.00
CA GLY A 140 3.02 8.32 3.30
C GLY A 140 1.85 7.71 4.06
N SER A 141 0.84 7.18 3.35
CA SER A 141 -0.29 6.49 4.00
C SER A 141 0.12 5.19 4.68
N MET A 142 1.15 4.50 4.18
CA MET A 142 1.67 3.26 4.75
C MET A 142 2.30 3.44 6.14
N PHE A 143 2.65 4.69 6.48
CA PHE A 143 3.33 5.04 7.73
C PHE A 143 2.47 5.90 8.67
N SER A 144 1.18 6.07 8.36
CA SER A 144 0.31 7.00 9.09
C SER A 144 -0.72 6.30 9.95
N HIS A 145 -0.78 6.71 11.21
CA HIS A 145 -1.78 6.29 12.19
C HIS A 145 -2.26 7.50 12.98
N GLN A 146 -3.56 7.59 13.23
CA GLN A 146 -4.16 8.67 14.01
C GLN A 146 -4.56 8.23 15.43
N HIS A 147 -4.76 6.93 15.64
CA HIS A 147 -5.24 6.37 16.90
C HIS A 147 -4.24 5.36 17.48
N TRP A 148 -4.07 5.39 18.79
CA TRP A 148 -3.08 4.58 19.51
C TRP A 148 -3.28 3.07 19.27
N LEU A 149 -4.53 2.58 19.31
CA LEU A 149 -4.82 1.15 19.15
C LEU A 149 -4.50 0.69 17.73
N HIS A 150 -4.80 1.52 16.74
CA HIS A 150 -4.50 1.22 15.34
C HIS A 150 -2.97 1.13 15.12
N LEU A 151 -2.18 2.06 15.70
CA LEU A 151 -0.73 1.96 15.67
C LEU A 151 -0.25 0.69 16.40
N LEU A 152 -0.71 0.48 17.64
CA LEU A 152 -0.27 -0.62 18.50
C LEU A 152 -0.45 -1.98 17.81
N VAL A 153 -1.66 -2.27 17.31
CA VAL A 153 -1.96 -3.54 16.65
C VAL A 153 -1.06 -3.76 15.43
N ASN A 154 -0.88 -2.73 14.58
CA ASN A 154 0.01 -2.85 13.42
C ASN A 154 1.47 -3.10 13.82
N MET A 155 1.97 -2.39 14.83
CA MET A 155 3.38 -2.54 15.25
C MET A 155 3.62 -3.88 15.95
N LEU A 156 2.64 -4.39 16.71
CA LEU A 156 2.68 -5.74 17.28
C LEU A 156 2.73 -6.81 16.18
N VAL A 157 1.83 -6.73 15.18
CA VAL A 157 1.82 -7.65 14.04
C VAL A 157 3.16 -7.58 13.29
N LEU A 158 3.65 -6.38 12.98
CA LEU A 158 4.93 -6.19 12.32
C LEU A 158 6.09 -6.83 13.11
N HIS A 159 6.15 -6.57 14.42
CA HIS A 159 7.17 -7.13 15.30
C HIS A 159 7.13 -8.66 15.34
N SER A 160 5.94 -9.26 15.37
CA SER A 160 5.78 -10.71 15.43
C SER A 160 6.16 -11.43 14.13
N PHE A 161 5.81 -10.88 12.97
CA PHE A 161 6.08 -11.55 11.69
C PHE A 161 7.49 -11.29 11.15
N ALA A 162 8.10 -10.14 11.46
CA ALA A 162 9.33 -9.72 10.82
C ALA A 162 10.53 -10.66 10.98
N PRO A 163 10.86 -11.21 12.18
CA PRO A 163 12.01 -12.10 12.32
C PRO A 163 11.88 -13.36 11.46
N ALA A 164 10.75 -14.07 11.59
CA ALA A 164 10.51 -15.33 10.88
C ALA A 164 10.46 -15.13 9.37
N LEU A 165 9.72 -14.11 8.90
CA LEU A 165 9.61 -13.86 7.47
C LEU A 165 10.94 -13.39 6.86
N THR A 166 11.72 -12.57 7.57
CA THR A 166 13.05 -12.14 7.06
C THR A 166 13.99 -13.33 6.94
N ALA A 167 13.97 -14.24 7.92
CA ALA A 167 14.76 -15.47 7.86
C ALA A 167 14.33 -16.36 6.68
N GLN A 168 13.02 -16.43 6.39
CA GLN A 168 12.48 -17.19 5.26
C GLN A 168 12.84 -16.57 3.90
N LEU A 169 12.75 -15.24 3.77
CA LEU A 169 13.10 -14.53 2.54
C LEU A 169 14.62 -14.56 2.30
N GLY A 170 15.41 -14.49 3.37
CA GLY A 170 16.87 -14.58 3.34
C GLY A 170 17.58 -13.22 3.31
N SER A 171 16.85 -12.11 3.27
CA SER A 171 17.42 -10.77 3.40
C SER A 171 16.42 -9.72 3.91
N PRO A 172 16.87 -8.70 4.66
CA PRO A 172 16.01 -7.59 5.07
C PRO A 172 15.54 -6.73 3.89
N GLU A 173 16.32 -6.64 2.80
CA GLU A 173 15.92 -5.90 1.60
C GLU A 173 14.70 -6.51 0.92
N GLU A 174 14.64 -7.85 0.82
CA GLU A 174 13.49 -8.54 0.24
C GLU A 174 12.23 -8.32 1.08
N PHE A 175 12.36 -8.38 2.41
CA PHE A 175 11.27 -8.09 3.34
C PHE A 175 10.73 -6.67 3.13
N LEU A 176 11.61 -5.67 3.05
CA LEU A 176 11.23 -4.28 2.83
C LEU A 176 10.55 -4.09 1.47
N CYS A 177 11.01 -4.78 0.42
CA CYS A 177 10.38 -4.73 -0.90
C CYS A 177 8.97 -5.33 -0.87
N LEU A 178 8.79 -6.47 -0.20
CA LEU A 178 7.48 -7.10 -0.02
C LEU A 178 6.54 -6.19 0.77
N TYR A 179 6.97 -5.67 1.93
CA TYR A 179 6.22 -4.70 2.73
C TYR A 179 5.77 -3.51 1.88
N ALA A 180 6.72 -2.91 1.16
CA ALA A 180 6.46 -1.69 0.41
C ALA A 180 5.51 -1.90 -0.77
N CYS A 181 5.72 -2.96 -1.56
CA CYS A 181 4.87 -3.24 -2.72
C CYS A 181 3.46 -3.69 -2.30
N SER A 182 3.33 -4.42 -1.19
CA SER A 182 2.02 -4.70 -0.60
C SER A 182 1.27 -3.42 -0.23
N GLY A 183 1.95 -2.44 0.38
CA GLY A 183 1.37 -1.14 0.68
C GLY A 183 0.97 -0.32 -0.55
N LEU A 184 1.80 -0.33 -1.60
CA LEU A 184 1.49 0.34 -2.86
C LEU A 184 0.24 -0.25 -3.53
N CYS A 185 0.16 -1.58 -3.61
CA CYS A 185 -1.01 -2.29 -4.13
C CYS A 185 -2.26 -2.08 -3.27
N ALA A 186 -2.11 -2.05 -1.95
CA ALA A 186 -3.18 -1.75 -1.01
C ALA A 186 -3.75 -0.34 -1.24
N GLY A 187 -2.88 0.68 -1.30
CA GLY A 187 -3.30 2.05 -1.56
C GLY A 187 -3.97 2.22 -2.92
N PHE A 188 -3.40 1.62 -3.97
CA PHE A 188 -4.00 1.65 -5.30
C PHE A 188 -5.38 0.98 -5.35
N MET A 189 -5.53 -0.20 -4.74
CA MET A 189 -6.80 -0.92 -4.69
C MET A 189 -7.87 -0.13 -3.93
N HIS A 190 -7.52 0.48 -2.80
CA HIS A 190 -8.43 1.35 -2.05
C HIS A 190 -8.87 2.54 -2.90
N ALA A 191 -7.94 3.22 -3.57
CA ALA A 191 -8.28 4.36 -4.43
C ALA A 191 -9.18 3.98 -5.62
N ALA A 192 -9.03 2.76 -6.14
CA ALA A 192 -9.85 2.25 -7.23
C ALA A 192 -11.28 1.88 -6.79
N LEU A 193 -11.43 1.26 -5.62
CA LEU A 193 -12.71 0.71 -5.16
C LEU A 193 -13.50 1.67 -4.24
N ILE A 194 -12.81 2.52 -3.48
CA ILE A 194 -13.40 3.42 -2.48
C ILE A 194 -12.94 4.87 -2.76
N PRO A 195 -13.44 5.52 -3.84
CA PRO A 195 -12.92 6.81 -4.29
C PRO A 195 -13.32 8.00 -3.41
N SER A 196 -14.24 7.83 -2.47
CA SER A 196 -14.82 8.89 -1.63
C SER A 196 -14.16 9.04 -0.27
N LEU A 197 -13.45 8.03 0.22
CA LEU A 197 -12.89 8.02 1.57
C LEU A 197 -11.37 7.91 1.54
N PRO A 198 -10.66 8.69 2.36
CA PRO A 198 -9.23 8.52 2.49
C PRO A 198 -8.88 7.25 3.26
N CYS A 199 -7.65 6.77 3.11
CA CYS A 199 -7.11 5.70 3.97
C CYS A 199 -5.70 6.00 4.47
N ILE A 200 -5.39 5.40 5.62
CA ILE A 200 -4.08 5.41 6.27
C ILE A 200 -3.85 4.07 6.97
N GLY A 201 -2.59 3.73 7.19
CA GLY A 201 -2.17 2.63 8.04
C GLY A 201 -1.27 1.63 7.33
N ALA A 202 -0.43 0.98 8.14
CA ALA A 202 0.46 -0.09 7.69
C ALA A 202 -0.28 -1.40 7.36
N SER A 203 -1.57 -1.54 7.69
CA SER A 203 -2.29 -2.81 7.65
C SER A 203 -2.28 -3.46 6.27
N GLY A 204 -2.44 -2.70 5.19
CA GLY A 204 -2.31 -3.22 3.82
C GLY A 204 -0.94 -3.85 3.54
N CYS A 205 0.14 -3.28 4.08
CA CYS A 205 1.49 -3.84 3.97
C CYS A 205 1.58 -5.17 4.74
N LEU A 206 1.03 -5.18 5.97
CA LEU A 206 1.06 -6.35 6.86
C LEU A 206 0.20 -7.49 6.35
N LEU A 207 -0.95 -7.20 5.72
CA LEU A 207 -1.81 -8.20 5.11
C LEU A 207 -1.12 -8.88 3.91
N GLY A 208 -0.29 -8.16 3.16
CA GLY A 208 0.53 -8.78 2.12
C GLY A 208 1.66 -9.66 2.66
N ILE A 209 2.33 -9.23 3.74
CA ILE A 209 3.28 -10.07 4.50
C ILE A 209 2.60 -11.34 5.01
N PHE A 210 1.40 -11.19 5.58
CA PHE A 210 0.62 -12.29 6.12
C PHE A 210 0.18 -13.25 5.02
N ALA A 211 -0.34 -12.73 3.89
CA ALA A 211 -0.70 -13.52 2.72
C ALA A 211 0.49 -14.33 2.19
N TYR A 212 1.67 -13.71 2.02
CA TYR A 212 2.87 -14.43 1.60
C TYR A 212 3.22 -15.55 2.59
N THR A 213 3.18 -15.26 3.89
CA THR A 213 3.48 -16.23 4.95
C THR A 213 2.49 -17.39 4.93
N ALA A 214 1.20 -17.11 4.78
CA ALA A 214 0.13 -18.11 4.77
C ALA A 214 0.16 -19.02 3.54
N ILE A 215 0.60 -18.52 2.39
CA ILE A 215 0.78 -19.35 1.19
C ILE A 215 2.05 -20.20 1.28
N THR A 216 3.15 -19.65 1.80
CA THR A 216 4.44 -20.35 1.82
C THR A 216 4.64 -21.24 3.05
N ASN A 217 3.91 -20.99 4.15
CA ASN A 217 3.92 -21.77 5.38
C ASN A 217 2.48 -22.03 5.84
N PRO A 218 1.67 -22.80 5.10
CA PRO A 218 0.23 -22.92 5.35
C PRO A 218 -0.11 -23.48 6.73
N ASP A 219 0.71 -24.40 7.25
CA ASP A 219 0.51 -25.07 8.53
C ASP A 219 1.10 -24.30 9.73
N ALA A 220 1.79 -23.18 9.48
CA ALA A 220 2.34 -22.35 10.55
C ALA A 220 1.21 -21.91 11.49
N LYS A 221 1.42 -22.08 12.79
CA LYS A 221 0.43 -21.67 13.79
C LYS A 221 0.50 -20.18 14.01
N VAL A 222 -0.61 -19.50 13.76
CA VAL A 222 -0.76 -18.06 13.98
C VAL A 222 -1.88 -17.81 14.98
N GLY A 223 -1.65 -16.82 15.84
CA GLY A 223 -2.63 -16.29 16.76
C GLY A 223 -2.54 -14.77 16.77
N LEU A 224 -3.64 -14.09 17.07
CA LEU A 224 -3.60 -12.65 17.35
C LEU A 224 -2.75 -12.46 18.60
N VAL A 225 -1.66 -11.68 18.52
CA VAL A 225 -0.63 -11.56 19.58
C VAL A 225 -1.25 -11.36 20.97
N LEU A 226 -2.27 -10.51 21.08
CA LEU A 226 -2.98 -10.22 22.32
C LEU A 226 -3.89 -11.37 22.78
N ILE A 227 -4.54 -12.08 21.85
CA ILE A 227 -5.45 -13.19 22.16
C ILE A 227 -4.66 -14.46 22.45
N SER A 228 -3.60 -14.75 21.69
CA SER A 228 -2.71 -15.90 21.87
C SER A 228 -2.00 -15.88 23.23
N SER A 229 -1.70 -14.69 23.75
CA SER A 229 -1.13 -14.56 25.11
C SER A 229 -2.13 -14.91 26.21
N LEU A 230 -3.44 -14.72 25.98
CA LEU A 230 -4.49 -15.04 26.95
C LEU A 230 -5.08 -16.44 26.74
N PHE A 231 -5.04 -16.94 25.51
CA PHE A 231 -5.62 -18.22 25.07
C PHE A 231 -4.62 -18.93 24.14
N PRO A 232 -3.55 -19.54 24.70
CA PRO A 232 -2.47 -20.14 23.91
C PRO A 232 -2.93 -21.33 23.05
N ASP A 233 -4.03 -21.98 23.43
CA ASP A 233 -4.63 -23.09 22.67
C ASP A 233 -5.44 -22.62 21.45
N LEU A 234 -5.77 -21.32 21.37
CA LEU A 234 -6.55 -20.74 20.28
C LEU A 234 -5.62 -20.33 19.12
N GLN A 235 -5.09 -21.33 18.42
CA GLN A 235 -4.22 -21.15 17.26
C GLN A 235 -4.88 -21.65 15.99
N PHE A 236 -4.68 -20.91 14.91
CA PHE A 236 -5.15 -21.27 13.58
C PHE A 236 -3.96 -21.58 12.67
N THR A 237 -4.16 -22.42 11.67
CA THR A 237 -3.17 -22.51 10.59
C THR A 237 -3.14 -21.17 9.84
N ALA A 238 -1.96 -20.72 9.42
CA ALA A 238 -1.77 -19.46 8.72
C ALA A 238 -2.68 -19.37 7.50
N TYR A 239 -2.83 -20.48 6.76
CA TYR A 239 -3.72 -20.55 5.62
C TYR A 239 -5.20 -20.32 5.97
N ASN A 240 -5.72 -20.99 7.02
CA ASN A 240 -7.12 -20.82 7.42
C ASN A 240 -7.38 -19.42 7.98
N ALA A 241 -6.43 -18.87 8.76
CA ALA A 241 -6.52 -17.50 9.25
C ALA A 241 -6.50 -16.48 8.10
N PHE A 242 -5.71 -16.73 7.05
CA PHE A 242 -5.71 -15.92 5.84
C PHE A 242 -7.03 -15.99 5.07
N LEU A 243 -7.59 -17.18 4.87
CA LEU A 243 -8.91 -17.33 4.23
C LEU A 243 -10.01 -16.62 5.02
N ALA A 244 -10.00 -16.75 6.36
CA ALA A 244 -10.95 -16.05 7.22
C ALA A 244 -10.81 -14.53 7.12
N MET A 245 -9.57 -14.02 7.04
CA MET A 245 -9.31 -12.60 6.87
C MET A 245 -9.78 -12.07 5.51
N VAL A 246 -9.51 -12.81 4.42
CA VAL A 246 -10.02 -12.45 3.08
C VAL A 246 -11.55 -12.45 3.07
N ALA A 247 -12.20 -13.45 3.68
CA ALA A 247 -13.65 -13.50 3.79
C ALA A 247 -14.20 -12.32 4.58
N PHE A 248 -13.56 -11.96 5.70
CA PHE A 248 -13.90 -10.80 6.51
C PHE A 248 -13.78 -9.49 5.71
N ASP A 249 -12.68 -9.28 4.99
CA ASP A 249 -12.50 -8.06 4.18
C ASP A 249 -13.46 -8.00 2.99
N VAL A 250 -13.79 -9.12 2.36
CA VAL A 250 -14.82 -9.18 1.30
C VAL A 250 -16.20 -8.82 1.88
N ALA A 251 -16.57 -9.38 3.04
CA ALA A 251 -17.82 -9.06 3.71
C ALA A 251 -17.92 -7.57 4.08
N GLY A 252 -16.84 -6.99 4.62
CA GLY A 252 -16.76 -5.56 4.91
C GLY A 252 -16.81 -4.69 3.65
N LEU A 253 -16.15 -5.09 2.56
CA LEU A 253 -16.21 -4.40 1.27
C LEU A 253 -17.62 -4.44 0.66
N CYS A 254 -18.34 -5.56 0.84
CA CYS A 254 -19.76 -5.70 0.49
C CYS A 254 -20.71 -4.95 1.44
N ARG A 255 -20.18 -4.21 2.43
CA ARG A 255 -20.92 -3.42 3.42
C ARG A 255 -21.85 -4.24 4.31
N LEU A 256 -21.46 -5.48 4.63
CA LEU A 256 -22.18 -6.28 5.63
C LEU A 256 -21.97 -5.76 7.05
N PHE A 257 -20.91 -5.01 7.28
CA PHE A 257 -20.60 -4.28 8.51
C PHE A 257 -19.66 -3.10 8.20
N ASP A 258 -19.51 -2.17 9.15
CA ASP A 258 -18.55 -1.06 9.05
C ASP A 258 -17.81 -0.88 10.38
N LEU A 259 -16.52 -1.19 10.36
CA LEU A 259 -15.61 -1.06 11.50
C LEU A 259 -14.56 0.05 11.27
N GLY A 260 -14.74 0.89 10.25
CA GLY A 260 -13.76 1.92 9.88
C GLY A 260 -12.45 1.36 9.33
N LEU A 261 -12.44 0.11 8.87
CA LEU A 261 -11.29 -0.55 8.26
C LEU A 261 -11.25 -0.35 6.75
N SER A 262 -10.06 -0.24 6.20
CA SER A 262 -9.84 -0.10 4.76
C SER A 262 -9.81 -1.49 4.09
N HIS A 263 -10.96 -2.16 4.03
CA HIS A 263 -11.09 -3.53 3.50
C HIS A 263 -10.53 -3.68 2.08
N ALA A 264 -10.76 -2.68 1.20
CA ALA A 264 -10.18 -2.67 -0.14
C ALA A 264 -8.64 -2.62 -0.13
N ALA A 265 -8.03 -1.87 0.81
CA ALA A 265 -6.58 -1.86 0.96
C ALA A 265 -6.04 -3.21 1.44
N HIS A 266 -6.72 -3.84 2.40
CA HIS A 266 -6.33 -5.16 2.90
C HIS A 266 -6.32 -6.21 1.79
N LEU A 267 -7.36 -6.23 0.94
CA LEU A 267 -7.43 -7.11 -0.22
C LEU A 267 -6.34 -6.80 -1.26
N GLY A 268 -6.04 -5.51 -1.51
CA GLY A 268 -4.96 -5.13 -2.42
C GLY A 268 -3.58 -5.58 -1.96
N GLY A 269 -3.29 -5.43 -0.66
CA GLY A 269 -2.04 -5.91 -0.06
C GLY A 269 -1.93 -7.44 -0.09
N SER A 270 -3.01 -8.11 0.30
CA SER A 270 -3.14 -9.58 0.24
C SER A 270 -2.93 -10.11 -1.17
N ALA A 271 -3.54 -9.48 -2.17
CA ALA A 271 -3.39 -9.86 -3.58
C ALA A 271 -1.92 -9.82 -4.03
N PHE A 272 -1.18 -8.76 -3.67
CA PHE A 272 0.25 -8.69 -3.99
C PHE A 272 1.05 -9.78 -3.28
N GLY A 273 0.82 -9.99 -1.97
CA GLY A 273 1.51 -11.03 -1.20
C GLY A 273 1.30 -12.43 -1.76
N THR A 274 0.05 -12.77 -2.10
CA THR A 274 -0.31 -14.03 -2.76
C THR A 274 0.36 -14.17 -4.12
N ALA A 275 0.35 -13.13 -4.95
CA ALA A 275 1.00 -13.16 -6.26
C ALA A 275 2.54 -13.29 -6.13
N TYR A 276 3.12 -12.67 -5.12
CA TYR A 276 4.55 -12.77 -4.81
C TYR A 276 4.94 -14.21 -4.45
N ALA A 277 4.16 -14.86 -3.60
CA ALA A 277 4.35 -16.25 -3.22
C ALA A 277 4.15 -17.23 -4.40
N ASN A 278 3.17 -16.98 -5.28
CA ASN A 278 2.78 -17.89 -6.36
C ASN A 278 3.49 -17.65 -7.71
N GLY A 279 4.54 -16.83 -7.76
CA GLY A 279 5.37 -16.77 -8.95
C GLY A 279 6.05 -15.45 -9.27
N LEU A 280 5.69 -14.32 -8.63
CA LEU A 280 6.42 -13.07 -8.91
C LEU A 280 7.81 -13.02 -8.27
N ARG A 281 8.03 -13.73 -7.15
CA ARG A 281 9.31 -13.73 -6.42
C ARG A 281 10.53 -14.06 -7.31
N PRO A 282 10.53 -15.13 -8.12
CA PRO A 282 11.65 -15.39 -9.03
C PRO A 282 11.96 -14.26 -10.00
N TRP A 283 10.94 -13.56 -10.53
CA TRP A 283 11.12 -12.51 -11.53
C TRP A 283 11.58 -11.19 -10.94
N LEU A 284 10.99 -10.80 -9.80
CA LEU A 284 11.27 -9.52 -9.17
C LEU A 284 12.54 -9.57 -8.32
N TRP A 285 12.89 -10.73 -7.76
CA TRP A 285 14.00 -10.88 -6.84
C TRP A 285 15.12 -11.80 -7.36
N LEU A 286 14.84 -13.10 -7.49
CA LEU A 286 15.90 -14.12 -7.61
C LEU A 286 16.66 -14.08 -8.94
N ARG A 287 15.98 -13.91 -10.08
CA ARG A 287 16.60 -14.01 -11.42
C ARG A 287 17.68 -12.95 -11.66
N TRP A 288 17.51 -11.76 -11.09
CA TRP A 288 18.50 -10.69 -11.26
C TRP A 288 19.73 -10.92 -10.39
N VAL A 289 19.54 -11.37 -9.15
CA VAL A 289 20.66 -11.67 -8.24
C VAL A 289 21.53 -12.77 -8.84
N ILE A 290 20.92 -13.84 -9.37
CA ILE A 290 21.62 -14.96 -10.02
C ILE A 290 22.32 -14.50 -11.30
N TRP A 291 21.63 -13.76 -12.19
CA TRP A 291 22.22 -13.31 -13.46
C TRP A 291 23.43 -12.40 -13.26
N ARG A 292 23.37 -11.45 -12.31
CA ARG A 292 24.49 -10.56 -12.02
C ARG A 292 25.67 -11.26 -11.35
N TRP A 293 25.41 -12.27 -10.53
CA TRP A 293 26.47 -13.12 -9.96
C TRP A 293 27.13 -14.02 -11.00
N ALA A 294 26.39 -14.49 -12.00
CA ALA A 294 26.92 -15.32 -13.07
C ALA A 294 27.65 -14.53 -14.19
N ALA A 295 27.42 -13.22 -14.28
CA ALA A 295 27.97 -12.33 -15.31
C ALA A 295 29.19 -11.51 -14.86
N GLY A 296 29.63 -11.67 -13.60
CA GLY A 296 30.84 -11.07 -13.03
C GLY A 296 31.81 -12.15 -12.57
#